data_AF-A0A7U9SMZ8-F1
#
_entry.id   AF-A0A7U9SMZ8-F1
#
_cell.length_a   1.000
_cell.length_b   1.000
_cell.length_c   1.000
_cell.angle_alpha   90.00
_cell.angle_beta   90.00
_cell.angle_gamma   90.00
#
_symmetry.space_group_name_H-M   'P 1'
#
loop_
_entity.id
_entity.type
_entity.pdbx_description
1 polymer ?
#
loop_
_entity_poly.entity_id
_entity_poly.type
_entity_poly.pdbx_seq_one_letter_code
_entity_poly.pdbx_strand_id
1 'polypeptide(L)' 'MDEEMNTSELLKEVVEENQTRKILEILNDCKDLAEAKEKVKALLNK' A
#
# COMPACT_ATOMS: atom_id res chain seq x y z
N MET A 1 -7.84 26.52 0.98
CA MET A 1 -9.18 26.12 0.53
C MET A 1 -9.00 24.65 0.25
N ASP A 2 -9.44 23.79 1.17
CA ASP A 2 -9.46 22.35 0.89
C ASP A 2 -10.42 22.18 -0.27
N GLU A 3 -9.87 22.00 -1.48
CA GLU A 3 -10.67 21.65 -2.64
C GLU A 3 -11.42 20.37 -2.28
N GLU A 4 -12.75 20.43 -2.33
CA GLU A 4 -13.61 19.31 -1.99
C GLU A 4 -13.29 18.17 -2.97
N MET A 5 -12.48 17.21 -2.51
CA MET A 5 -12.00 16.11 -3.34
C MET A 5 -13.19 15.37 -3.93
N ASN A 6 -13.13 15.12 -5.22
CA ASN A 6 -14.18 14.34 -5.86
C ASN A 6 -14.11 12.88 -5.39
N THR A 7 -15.19 12.13 -5.60
CA THR A 7 -15.29 10.72 -5.17
C THR A 7 -14.16 9.83 -5.69
N SER A 8 -13.61 10.11 -6.87
CA SER A 8 -12.50 9.34 -7.45
C SER A 8 -11.17 9.65 -6.76
N GLU A 9 -10.95 10.90 -6.35
CA GLU A 9 -9.78 11.33 -5.58
C GLU A 9 -9.80 10.73 -4.17
N LEU A 10 -10.95 10.80 -3.49
CA LEU A 10 -11.16 10.14 -2.20
C LEU A 10 -10.94 8.62 -2.29
N LEU A 11 -11.45 7.99 -3.35
CA LEU A 11 -11.24 6.56 -3.56
C LEU A 11 -9.75 6.24 -3.79
N LYS A 12 -9.04 7.07 -4.55
CA LYS A 12 -7.61 6.90 -4.79
C LYS A 12 -6.82 7.03 -3.49
N GLU A 13 -7.09 8.04 -2.68
CA GLU A 13 -6.45 8.24 -1.38
C GLU A 13 -6.66 7.02 -0.47
N VAL A 14 -7.91 6.56 -0.31
CA VAL A 14 -8.23 5.38 0.50
C VAL A 14 -7.54 4.11 -0.03
N VAL A 15 -7.42 3.95 -1.35
CA VAL A 15 -6.70 2.82 -1.96
C VAL A 15 -5.20 2.90 -1.66
N GLU A 16 -4.58 4.07 -1.79
CA GLU A 16 -3.17 4.29 -1.50
C GLU A 16 -2.84 4.05 -0.02
N GLU A 17 -3.69 4.52 0.89
CA GLU A 17 -3.57 4.28 2.32
C GLU A 17 -3.68 2.78 2.66
N ASN A 18 -4.68 2.10 2.09
CA ASN A 18 -4.89 0.67 2.31
C ASN A 18 -3.72 -0.16 1.77
N GLN A 19 -3.17 0.23 0.61
CA GLN A 19 -2.00 -0.42 0.04
C GLN A 19 -0.76 -0.21 0.91
N THR A 20 -0.58 0.98 1.47
CA THR A 20 0.52 1.28 2.40
C THR A 20 0.41 0.46 3.70
N ARG A 21 -0.79 0.36 4.28
CA ARG A 21 -1.05 -0.47 5.47
C ARG A 21 -0.72 -1.94 5.21
N LYS A 22 -1.16 -2.47 4.07
CA LYS A 22 -0.88 -3.85 3.66
C LYS A 22 0.62 -4.13 3.49
N ILE A 23 1.37 -3.17 2.94
CA ILE A 23 2.83 -3.28 2.82
C ILE A 23 3.45 -3.33 4.22
N LEU A 24 3.04 -2.45 5.13
CA LEU A 24 3.57 -2.42 6.50
C LEU A 24 3.33 -3.75 7.24
N GLU A 25 2.13 -4.32 7.12
CA GLU A 25 1.80 -5.64 7.68
C GLU A 25 2.72 -6.73 7.13
N ILE A 26 2.91 -6.76 5.81
CA ILE A 26 3.83 -7.71 5.16
C ILE A 26 5.26 -7.55 5.70
N LEU A 27 5.75 -6.32 5.84
CA LEU A 27 7.09 -6.05 6.34
C LEU A 27 7.27 -6.50 7.79
N ASN A 28 6.26 -6.32 8.64
CA ASN A 28 6.28 -6.78 10.03
C ASN A 28 6.35 -8.31 10.15
N ASP A 29 5.77 -9.03 9.18
CA ASP A 29 5.77 -10.50 9.13
C ASP A 29 7.01 -11.09 8.43
N CYS A 30 7.93 -10.26 7.93
CA CYS A 30 9.15 -10.73 7.27
C CYS A 30 10.29 -10.92 8.26
N LYS A 31 11.07 -11.98 8.05
CA LYS A 31 12.25 -12.28 8.88
C LYS A 31 13.46 -11.43 8.49
N ASP A 32 13.55 -11.08 7.22
CA ASP A 32 14.66 -10.32 6.66
C ASP A 32 14.25 -9.44 5.47
N LEU A 33 15.19 -8.61 5.04
CA LEU A 33 15.00 -7.66 3.95
C LEU A 33 14.80 -8.35 2.58
N ALA A 34 15.31 -9.57 2.40
CA ALA A 34 15.16 -10.30 1.14
C ALA A 34 13.72 -10.81 1.00
N GLU A 35 13.19 -11.44 2.05
CA GLU A 35 11.79 -11.88 2.13
C GLU A 35 10.81 -10.72 1.94
N ALA A 36 11.07 -9.58 2.60
CA ALA A 36 10.31 -8.35 2.43
C ALA A 36 10.24 -7.88 0.97
N LYS A 37 11.39 -7.85 0.28
CA LYS A 37 11.46 -7.42 -1.12
C LYS A 37 10.73 -8.38 -2.06
N GLU A 38 10.80 -9.68 -1.81
CA GLU A 38 10.08 -10.67 -2.63
C GLU A 38 8.56 -10.55 -2.46
N LYS A 39 8.07 -10.46 -1.21
CA LYS A 39 6.63 -10.31 -0.95
C LYS A 39 6.07 -9.00 -1.50
N VAL A 40 6.81 -7.89 -1.40
CA VAL A 40 6.39 -6.61 -2.00
C VAL A 40 6.39 -6.67 -3.53
N LYS A 41 7.40 -7.30 -4.16
CA LYS A 41 7.40 -7.51 -5.62
C LYS A 41 6.23 -8.37 -6.09
N ALA A 42 5.85 -9.38 -5.32
CA ALA A 42 4.68 -10.21 -5.63
C ALA A 42 3.36 -9.42 -5.62
N LEU A 43 3.27 -8.29 -4.89
CA LEU A 43 2.12 -7.40 -4.93
C LEU A 43 2.03 -6.58 -6.23
N LEU A 44 3.16 -6.32 -6.90
CA LEU A 44 3.20 -5.53 -8.14
C LEU A 44 2.84 -6.35 -9.39
N ASN A 45 2.98 -7.69 -9.32
CA ASN A 45 2.68 -8.61 -10.42
C ASN A 45 1.24 -9.15 -10.37
N LYS A 46 0.36 -8.51 -9.60
CA LYS A 46 -1.03 -8.91 -9.38
C LYS A 46 -1.97 -7.88 -10.00
#